data_AF-Q19PZ8-F1
#
_entry.id   AF-Q19PZ8-F1
#
_cell.length_a   1.000
_cell.length_b   1.000
_cell.length_c   1.000
_cell.angle_alpha   90.00
_cell.angle_beta   90.00
_cell.angle_gamma   90.00
#
_symmetry.space_group_name_H-M   'P 1'
#
loop_
_entity.id
_entity.type
_entity.pdbx_description
1 polymer ?
#
loop_
_entity_poly.entity_id
_entity_poly.type
_entity_poly.pdbx_seq_one_letter_code
_entity_poly.pdbx_strand_id
1 'polypeptide(L)'
;TLDVYRLSSTVTQHDARKAGAEVVKQVEHPMLSGLLYPGLQALDEEYLKVDAQFGGVDQRKIFTLAEKCMPQLGYAKRIHLMNPMVPGLTGGKMSSSEEDSKIDLLDSPANVKKKIKRAFCEPGNITDNGLLSFIKHV
;
A
#
# COMPACT_ATOMS: atom_id res chain seq x y z
N THR A 1 10.59 -21.61 -0.12
CA THR A 1 10.89 -21.72 1.33
C THR A 1 12.31 -21.34 1.69
N LEU A 2 13.34 -21.81 0.96
CA LEU A 2 14.74 -21.44 1.25
C LEU A 2 15.03 -19.94 1.04
N ASP A 3 14.44 -19.31 0.03
CA ASP A 3 14.73 -17.90 -0.29
C ASP A 3 14.26 -16.93 0.80
N VAL A 4 13.23 -17.27 1.56
CA VAL A 4 12.80 -16.47 2.72
C VAL A 4 13.92 -16.41 3.76
N TYR A 5 14.59 -17.53 4.02
CA TYR A 5 15.73 -17.57 4.94
C TYR A 5 16.95 -16.87 4.36
N ARG A 6 17.22 -17.02 3.06
CA ARG A 6 18.33 -16.30 2.39
C ARG A 6 18.11 -14.80 2.47
N LEU A 7 16.90 -14.32 2.17
CA LEU A 7 16.54 -12.92 2.27
C LEU A 7 16.59 -12.41 3.73
N SER A 8 16.13 -13.21 4.68
CA SER A 8 16.23 -12.89 6.12
C SER A 8 17.68 -12.82 6.62
N SER A 9 18.62 -13.46 5.93
CA SER A 9 20.06 -13.39 6.26
C SER A 9 20.75 -12.15 5.70
N THR A 10 20.17 -11.48 4.70
CA THR A 10 20.76 -10.30 4.04
C THR A 10 20.05 -8.99 4.36
N VAL A 11 18.77 -9.05 4.75
CA VAL A 11 17.95 -7.88 5.10
C VAL A 11 18.04 -7.61 6.60
N THR A 12 18.42 -6.39 6.96
CA THR A 12 18.46 -5.97 8.37
C THR A 12 17.06 -5.69 8.91
N GLN A 13 16.87 -5.78 10.23
CA GLN A 13 15.63 -5.36 10.88
C GLN A 13 15.24 -3.91 10.51
N HIS A 14 16.22 -3.01 10.43
CA HIS A 14 16.00 -1.62 10.05
C HIS A 14 15.42 -1.51 8.63
N ASP A 15 16.01 -2.21 7.66
CA ASP A 15 15.58 -2.17 6.27
C ASP A 15 14.18 -2.79 6.11
N ALA A 16 13.93 -3.92 6.77
CA ALA A 16 12.62 -4.56 6.81
C ALA A 16 11.54 -3.64 7.40
N ARG A 17 11.82 -3.01 8.55
CA ARG A 17 10.89 -2.07 9.20
C ARG A 17 10.62 -0.86 8.33
N LYS A 18 11.66 -0.30 7.70
CA LYS A 18 11.55 0.83 6.77
C LYS A 18 10.69 0.46 5.56
N ALA A 19 10.92 -0.71 4.96
CA ALA A 19 10.17 -1.19 3.80
C ALA A 19 8.68 -1.34 4.11
N GLY A 20 8.34 -1.91 5.27
CA GLY A 20 6.95 -2.12 5.69
C GLY A 20 6.26 -0.91 6.33
N ALA A 21 6.90 0.26 6.42
CA ALA A 21 6.45 1.38 7.24
C ALA A 21 5.03 1.89 6.92
N GLU A 22 4.60 1.81 5.67
CA GLU A 22 3.30 2.34 5.19
C GLU A 22 2.24 1.24 4.98
N VAL A 23 2.62 -0.02 5.17
CA VAL A 23 1.81 -1.21 4.86
C VAL A 23 1.55 -2.06 6.09
N VAL A 24 2.57 -2.21 6.94
CA VAL A 24 2.51 -2.98 8.18
C VAL A 24 2.35 -2.02 9.36
N LYS A 25 1.49 -2.38 10.31
CA LYS A 25 1.31 -1.62 11.55
C LYS A 25 2.64 -1.48 12.29
N GLN A 26 3.07 -0.25 12.51
CA GLN A 26 4.30 0.06 13.23
C GLN A 26 4.07 0.03 14.74
N VAL A 27 4.81 -0.82 15.43
CA VAL A 27 4.83 -0.93 16.90
C VAL A 27 6.27 -1.02 17.38
N GLU A 28 6.52 -0.67 18.65
CA GLU A 28 7.87 -0.66 19.25
C GLU A 28 8.55 -2.04 19.18
N HIS A 29 7.79 -3.09 19.54
CA HIS A 29 8.23 -4.48 19.50
C HIS A 29 7.40 -5.27 18.47
N PRO A 30 7.74 -5.18 17.17
CA PRO A 30 6.98 -5.86 16.13
C PRO A 30 7.16 -7.37 16.21
N MET A 31 6.09 -8.10 15.86
CA MET A 31 6.21 -9.54 15.61
C MET A 31 7.13 -9.77 14.40
N LEU A 32 7.86 -10.89 14.40
CA LEU A 32 8.72 -11.27 13.27
C LEU A 32 7.95 -11.33 11.95
N SER A 33 6.67 -11.73 11.97
CA SER A 33 5.80 -11.73 10.79
C SER A 33 5.72 -10.37 10.10
N GLY A 34 5.64 -9.28 10.87
CA GLY A 34 5.61 -7.92 10.32
C GLY A 34 6.94 -7.49 9.70
N LEU A 35 8.07 -8.03 10.19
CA LEU A 35 9.39 -7.79 9.62
C LEU A 35 9.66 -8.65 8.39
N LEU A 36 9.11 -9.87 8.34
CA LEU A 36 9.24 -10.78 7.21
C LEU A 36 8.35 -10.38 6.03
N TYR A 37 7.21 -9.74 6.29
CA TYR A 37 6.20 -9.42 5.28
C TYR A 37 6.74 -8.71 4.03
N PRO A 38 7.54 -7.63 4.12
CA PRO A 38 8.09 -6.97 2.92
C PRO A 38 8.95 -7.89 2.06
N GLY A 39 9.68 -8.81 2.70
CA GLY A 39 10.48 -9.81 2.02
C GLY A 39 9.64 -10.88 1.32
N LEU A 40 8.54 -11.31 1.93
CA LEU A 40 7.60 -12.24 1.33
C LEU A 40 6.93 -11.62 0.10
N GLN A 41 6.44 -10.39 0.20
CA GLN A 41 5.84 -9.67 -0.93
C GLN A 41 6.85 -9.46 -2.07
N ALA A 42 8.12 -9.21 -1.76
CA ALA A 42 9.17 -9.10 -2.77
C ALA A 42 9.46 -10.46 -3.46
N LEU A 43 9.41 -11.56 -2.71
CA LEU A 43 9.60 -12.91 -3.28
C LEU A 43 8.43 -13.35 -4.16
N ASP A 44 7.21 -12.87 -3.90
CA ASP A 44 6.05 -13.17 -4.75
C ASP A 44 6.30 -12.79 -6.22
N GLU A 45 7.14 -11.78 -6.50
CA GLU A 45 7.56 -11.42 -7.87
C GLU A 45 8.18 -12.59 -8.65
N GLU A 46 9.01 -13.39 -7.97
CA GLU A 46 9.67 -14.55 -8.57
C GLU A 46 8.74 -15.77 -8.56
N TYR A 47 8.10 -16.05 -7.42
CA TYR A 47 7.29 -17.27 -7.26
C TYR A 47 6.00 -17.25 -8.09
N LEU A 48 5.44 -16.06 -8.36
CA LEU A 48 4.31 -15.89 -9.27
C LEU A 48 4.75 -15.69 -10.74
N LYS A 49 6.06 -15.59 -11.00
CA LYS A 49 6.64 -15.41 -12.34
C LYS A 49 6.06 -14.20 -13.08
N VAL A 50 5.88 -13.09 -12.37
CA VAL A 50 5.35 -11.86 -12.96
C VAL A 50 6.48 -11.05 -13.58
N ASP A 51 6.19 -10.30 -14.65
CA ASP A 51 7.12 -9.33 -15.22
C ASP A 51 7.03 -7.96 -14.52
N ALA A 52 5.86 -7.68 -13.93
CA ALA A 52 5.55 -6.42 -13.28
C ALA A 52 4.69 -6.62 -12.03
N GLN A 53 4.92 -5.78 -11.01
CA GLN A 53 4.04 -5.64 -9.86
C GLN A 53 3.36 -4.27 -9.90
N PHE A 54 2.04 -4.27 -9.69
CA PHE A 54 1.22 -3.07 -9.60
C PHE A 54 0.73 -2.87 -8.16
N GLY A 55 0.79 -1.65 -7.66
CA GLY A 55 0.28 -1.32 -6.34
C GLY A 55 0.18 0.18 -6.07
N GLY A 56 -0.34 0.55 -4.90
CA GLY A 56 -0.40 1.95 -4.48
C GLY A 56 0.99 2.55 -4.26
N VAL A 57 1.09 3.88 -4.29
CA VAL A 57 2.35 4.58 -3.94
C VAL A 57 2.84 4.28 -2.53
N ASP A 58 1.99 3.79 -1.63
CA ASP A 58 2.36 3.34 -0.28
C ASP A 58 3.18 2.03 -0.28
N GLN A 59 3.18 1.27 -1.38
CA GLN A 59 4.00 0.09 -1.58
C GLN A 59 5.43 0.42 -2.03
N ARG A 60 5.74 1.68 -2.37
CA ARG A 60 7.01 2.11 -2.97
C ARG A 60 8.24 1.59 -2.21
N LYS A 61 8.20 1.61 -0.88
CA LYS A 61 9.35 1.19 -0.06
C LYS A 61 9.59 -0.33 -0.14
N ILE A 62 8.53 -1.13 -0.33
CA ILE A 62 8.65 -2.57 -0.57
C ILE A 62 9.21 -2.81 -1.98
N PHE A 63 8.75 -2.06 -2.99
CA PHE A 63 9.28 -2.13 -4.35
C PHE A 63 10.79 -1.81 -4.40
N THR A 64 11.23 -0.76 -3.69
CA THR A 64 12.66 -0.46 -3.56
C THR A 64 13.44 -1.56 -2.84
N LEU A 65 12.85 -2.22 -1.83
CA LEU A 65 13.45 -3.39 -1.19
C LEU A 65 13.60 -4.55 -2.17
N ALA A 66 12.56 -4.83 -2.97
CA ALA A 66 12.58 -5.88 -3.99
C ALA A 66 13.68 -5.63 -5.03
N GLU A 67 13.82 -4.40 -5.55
CA GLU A 67 14.89 -4.06 -6.50
C GLU A 67 16.31 -4.31 -5.94
N LYS A 68 16.50 -4.14 -4.63
CA LYS A 68 17.77 -4.39 -3.95
C LYS A 68 17.99 -5.89 -3.72
N CYS A 69 16.95 -6.61 -3.28
CA CYS A 69 17.06 -7.98 -2.83
C CYS A 69 16.98 -9.02 -3.96
N MET A 70 16.18 -8.79 -5.01
CA MET A 70 16.04 -9.75 -6.12
C MET A 70 17.40 -10.09 -6.78
N PRO A 71 18.26 -9.10 -7.13
CA PRO A 71 19.57 -9.41 -7.69
C PRO A 71 20.49 -10.19 -6.74
N GLN A 72 20.38 -9.97 -5.42
CA GLN A 72 21.18 -10.69 -4.43
C GLN A 72 20.82 -12.17 -4.35
N LEU A 73 19.58 -12.52 -4.68
CA LEU A 73 19.10 -13.89 -4.77
C LEU A 73 19.35 -14.53 -6.14
N GLY A 74 19.85 -13.76 -7.11
CA GLY A 74 20.07 -14.20 -8.49
C GLY A 74 18.84 -14.05 -9.39
N TYR A 75 17.82 -13.32 -8.95
CA TYR A 75 16.59 -13.08 -9.69
C TYR A 75 16.65 -11.76 -10.46
N ALA A 76 15.93 -11.71 -11.59
CA ALA A 76 15.81 -10.49 -12.37
C ALA A 76 14.91 -9.47 -11.65
N LYS A 77 15.20 -8.18 -11.84
CA LYS A 77 14.34 -7.10 -11.34
C LYS A 77 13.00 -7.10 -12.08
N ARG A 78 11.93 -6.70 -11.38
CA ARG A 78 10.60 -6.52 -11.98
C ARG A 78 10.26 -5.06 -12.20
N ILE A 79 9.29 -4.83 -13.08
CA ILE A 79 8.73 -3.51 -13.33
C ILE A 79 7.77 -3.18 -12.19
N HIS A 80 7.90 -1.98 -11.60
CA HIS A 80 6.99 -1.52 -10.55
C HIS A 80 6.11 -0.39 -11.06
N LEU A 81 4.80 -0.64 -11.12
CA LEU A 81 3.78 0.32 -11.54
C LEU A 81 3.02 0.81 -10.31
N MET A 82 2.89 2.14 -10.16
CA MET A 82 2.26 2.75 -8.98
C MET A 82 1.06 3.63 -9.33
N ASN A 83 -0.06 3.45 -8.63
CA ASN A 83 -1.21 4.36 -8.70
C ASN A 83 -1.24 5.32 -7.50
N PRO A 84 -1.75 6.56 -7.70
CA PRO A 84 -1.96 7.49 -6.58
C PRO A 84 -2.97 6.92 -5.58
N MET A 85 -2.84 7.33 -4.32
CA MET A 85 -3.83 6.98 -3.29
C MET A 85 -5.06 7.87 -3.44
N VAL A 86 -6.25 7.24 -3.40
CA VAL A 86 -7.51 7.98 -3.32
C VAL A 86 -7.70 8.45 -1.88
N PRO A 87 -7.85 9.76 -1.64
CA PRO A 87 -8.12 10.29 -0.30
C PRO A 87 -9.50 9.86 0.19
N GLY A 88 -9.66 9.84 1.52
CA GLY A 88 -10.94 9.58 2.16
C GLY A 88 -11.94 10.70 1.90
N LEU A 89 -13.23 10.38 1.97
CA LEU A 89 -14.31 11.36 1.82
C LEU A 89 -14.26 12.46 2.88
N THR A 90 -13.75 12.18 4.07
CA THR A 90 -13.60 13.13 5.18
C THR A 90 -12.27 13.90 5.16
N GLY A 91 -11.46 13.73 4.11
CA GLY A 91 -10.07 14.21 4.03
C GLY A 91 -9.07 13.17 4.55
N GLY A 92 -7.80 13.29 4.15
CA GLY A 92 -6.73 12.36 4.57
C GLY A 92 -6.80 10.98 3.89
N LYS A 93 -6.20 9.95 4.52
CA LYS A 93 -6.14 8.59 3.97
C LYS A 93 -7.47 7.87 4.22
N MET A 94 -8.01 7.22 3.19
CA MET A 94 -9.18 6.34 3.33
C MET A 94 -8.88 5.23 4.34
N SER A 95 -9.76 5.04 5.33
CA SER A 95 -9.54 4.11 6.44
C SER A 95 -10.73 3.18 6.64
N SER A 96 -10.45 1.89 6.80
CA SER A 96 -11.49 0.91 7.16
C SER A 96 -12.06 1.15 8.56
N SER A 97 -11.32 1.84 9.43
CA SER A 97 -11.74 2.16 10.80
C SER A 97 -12.71 3.34 10.87
N GLU A 98 -12.80 4.15 9.81
CA GLU A 98 -13.73 5.28 9.72
C GLU A 98 -14.73 5.01 8.59
N GLU A 99 -15.92 4.53 8.96
CA GLU A 99 -16.97 4.12 8.00
C GLU A 99 -17.38 5.25 7.04
N ASP A 100 -17.39 6.50 7.53
CA ASP A 100 -17.72 7.69 6.75
C ASP A 100 -16.57 8.14 5.81
N SER A 101 -15.35 7.62 5.98
CA SER A 101 -14.19 8.00 5.17
C SER A 101 -14.16 7.31 3.79
N LYS A 102 -14.99 6.30 3.56
CA LYS A 102 -14.98 5.48 2.33
C LYS A 102 -16.37 5.22 1.77
N ILE A 103 -16.43 5.07 0.45
CA ILE A 103 -17.58 4.46 -0.25
C ILE A 103 -17.24 2.99 -0.45
N ASP A 104 -18.03 2.11 0.14
CA ASP A 104 -17.84 0.67 0.00
C ASP A 104 -18.59 0.14 -1.24
N LEU A 105 -18.13 -0.98 -1.80
CA LEU A 105 -18.74 -1.60 -2.98
C LEU A 105 -20.18 -2.04 -2.73
N LEU A 106 -20.52 -2.33 -1.47
CA LEU A 106 -21.84 -2.80 -1.04
C LEU A 106 -22.68 -1.70 -0.39
N ASP A 107 -22.25 -0.44 -0.44
CA ASP A 107 -23.05 0.66 0.09
C ASP A 107 -24.37 0.81 -0.68
N SER A 108 -25.48 0.89 0.06
CA SER A 108 -26.78 1.19 -0.55
C SER A 108 -26.78 2.59 -1.18
N PRO A 109 -27.64 2.87 -2.19
CA PRO A 109 -27.75 4.21 -2.77
C PRO A 109 -28.02 5.32 -1.74
N ALA A 110 -28.73 4.99 -0.65
CA ALA A 110 -28.99 5.92 0.45
C ALA A 110 -27.71 6.22 1.25
N ASN A 111 -26.89 5.20 1.53
CA ASN A 111 -25.61 5.36 2.23
C ASN A 111 -24.62 6.18 1.40
N VAL A 112 -24.50 5.89 0.11
CA VAL A 112 -23.64 6.67 -0.81
C VAL A 112 -24.02 8.14 -0.79
N LYS A 113 -25.32 8.46 -0.94
CA LYS A 113 -25.82 9.85 -0.86
C LYS A 113 -25.49 10.52 0.48
N LYS A 114 -25.68 9.79 1.58
CA LYS A 114 -25.38 10.29 2.94
C LYS A 114 -23.89 10.62 3.10
N LYS A 115 -23.01 9.73 2.62
CA LYS A 115 -21.55 9.88 2.70
C LYS A 115 -21.05 11.03 1.83
N ILE A 116 -21.50 11.11 0.58
CA ILE A 116 -21.16 12.23 -0.33
C ILE A 116 -21.60 13.56 0.27
N LYS A 117 -22.80 13.64 0.86
CA LYS A 117 -23.30 14.88 1.49
C LYS A 117 -22.45 15.34 2.69
N ARG A 118 -21.76 14.41 3.35
CA ARG A 118 -20.89 14.67 4.51
C ARG A 118 -19.42 14.81 4.13
N ALA A 119 -19.06 14.55 2.88
CA ALA A 119 -17.69 14.59 2.43
C ALA A 119 -17.12 16.01 2.51
N PHE A 120 -15.82 16.11 2.77
CA PHE A 120 -15.07 17.34 2.73
C PHE A 120 -15.03 17.87 1.29
N CYS A 121 -15.56 19.07 1.08
CA CYS A 121 -15.59 19.74 -0.23
C CYS A 121 -15.66 21.26 -0.07
N GLU A 122 -14.57 21.84 0.43
CA GLU A 122 -14.43 23.30 0.56
C GLU A 122 -14.38 23.98 -0.82
N PRO A 123 -15.16 25.06 -1.05
CA PRO A 123 -15.15 25.80 -2.32
C PRO A 123 -13.74 26.30 -2.70
N GLY A 124 -13.31 25.97 -3.92
CA GLY A 124 -11.99 26.36 -4.43
C GLY A 124 -10.83 25.47 -3.97
N ASN A 125 -11.06 24.52 -3.05
CA ASN A 125 -10.03 23.61 -2.58
C ASN A 125 -9.95 22.34 -3.44
N ILE A 126 -8.85 22.22 -4.17
CA ILE A 126 -8.52 21.05 -5.01
C ILE A 126 -7.58 20.06 -4.31
N THR A 127 -7.02 20.44 -3.16
CA THR A 127 -6.05 19.64 -2.41
C THR A 127 -6.79 18.81 -1.35
N ASP A 128 -6.43 17.53 -1.21
CA ASP A 128 -7.06 16.60 -0.26
C ASP A 128 -8.60 16.49 -0.38
N ASN A 129 -9.13 16.81 -1.56
CA ASN A 129 -10.55 16.75 -1.84
C ASN A 129 -10.94 15.34 -2.33
N GLY A 130 -11.50 14.54 -1.41
CA GLY A 130 -12.02 13.21 -1.68
C GLY A 130 -12.92 13.15 -2.91
N LEU A 131 -13.92 14.02 -2.99
CA LEU A 131 -14.89 14.02 -4.09
C LEU A 131 -14.25 14.28 -5.45
N LEU A 132 -13.38 15.30 -5.55
CA LEU A 132 -12.68 15.59 -6.80
C LEU A 132 -11.74 14.46 -7.22
N SER A 133 -11.09 13.82 -6.25
CA SER A 133 -10.24 12.66 -6.55
C SER A 133 -11.06 11.46 -7.06
N PHE A 134 -12.25 11.22 -6.49
CA PHE A 134 -13.16 10.18 -6.99
C PHE A 134 -13.58 10.46 -8.44
N ILE A 135 -14.00 11.69 -8.75
CA ILE A 135 -14.40 12.07 -10.13
C ILE A 135 -13.25 11.87 -11.14
N LYS A 136 -12.00 12.09 -10.71
CA LYS A 136 -10.84 11.99 -11.60
C LYS A 136 -10.37 10.56 -11.85
N HIS A 137 -10.55 9.66 -10.87
CA HIS A 137 -9.88 8.36 -10.85
C HIS A 137 -10.82 7.15 -10.85
N VAL A 138 -12.13 7.35 -10.65
CA VAL A 138 -13.17 6.31 -10.63
C VAL A 138 -14.21 6.63 -11.71
#